data_AF-A0A7C0U325-F1
#
_entry.id   AF-A0A7C0U325-F1
#
_cell.length_a   1.000
_cell.length_b   1.000
_cell.length_c   1.000
_cell.angle_alpha   90.00
_cell.angle_beta   90.00
_cell.angle_gamma   90.00
#
_symmetry.space_group_name_H-M   'P 1'
#
loop_
_entity.id
_entity.type
_entity.pdbx_description
1 polymer ?
#
loop_
_entity_poly.entity_id
_entity_poly.type
_entity_poly.pdbx_seq_one_letter_code
_entity_poly.pdbx_strand_id
1 'polypeptide(L)'
;PYKKGKCKECHSENIKGNNMCFKCHSKIKKEFAGVYNHYLPASQGKPFCIECHSPHFSDQKYLLKAQTKSVCLNCHREAVIQKAETLYVHKNWGNCLVCHKGHGSNVRGMLKDKEMKLCGSCHKRHTNFTHPIGEKVRDPRNGQATSCMTCHDPMGTDYKYLLRLSGERELCIECHKGY
;
A
#
# COMPACT_ATOMS: atom_id res chain seq x y z
N PRO A 1 13.56 -25.00 6.59
CA PRO A 1 12.80 -25.99 7.39
C PRO A 1 12.08 -27.05 6.53
N TYR A 2 11.11 -26.65 5.69
CA TYR A 2 10.27 -27.58 4.92
C TYR A 2 11.06 -28.47 3.93
N LYS A 3 11.84 -27.89 3.00
CA LYS A 3 12.68 -28.64 2.04
C LYS A 3 13.67 -29.62 2.70
N LYS A 4 14.00 -29.39 3.98
CA LYS A 4 14.91 -30.23 4.77
C LYS A 4 14.17 -31.25 5.67
N GLY A 5 12.85 -31.39 5.53
CA GLY A 5 12.03 -32.30 6.34
C GLY A 5 11.93 -31.93 7.83
N LYS A 6 12.33 -30.72 8.22
CA LYS A 6 12.44 -30.30 9.62
C LYS A 6 11.13 -29.73 10.17
N CYS A 7 10.06 -30.53 10.16
CA CYS A 7 8.71 -30.08 10.54
C CYS A 7 8.64 -29.56 11.99
N LYS A 8 9.42 -30.16 12.91
CA LYS A 8 9.45 -29.78 14.34
C LYS A 8 10.01 -28.38 14.61
N GLU A 9 10.75 -27.78 13.67
CA GLU A 9 11.25 -26.40 13.81
C GLU A 9 10.10 -25.37 13.83
N CYS A 10 8.95 -25.73 13.26
CA CYS A 10 7.74 -24.90 13.26
C CYS A 10 6.64 -25.52 14.14
N HIS A 11 6.43 -26.83 14.11
CA HIS A 11 5.32 -27.48 14.83
C HIS A 11 5.69 -27.94 16.26
N SER A 12 6.29 -27.07 17.07
CA SER A 12 6.65 -27.35 18.48
C SER A 12 5.74 -26.60 19.46
N GLU A 13 5.36 -27.24 20.56
CA GLU A 13 4.52 -26.64 21.62
C GLU A 13 5.10 -25.34 22.22
N ASN A 14 6.43 -25.19 22.15
CA ASN A 14 7.18 -24.08 22.73
C ASN A 14 7.31 -22.86 21.79
N ILE A 15 6.82 -22.92 20.54
CA ILE A 15 6.96 -21.84 19.56
C ILE A 15 5.57 -21.37 19.12
N LYS A 16 5.14 -20.21 19.63
CA LYS A 16 3.80 -19.67 19.39
C LYS A 16 3.84 -18.35 18.61
N GLY A 17 2.78 -18.09 17.84
CA GLY A 17 2.60 -16.85 17.09
C GLY A 17 3.71 -16.53 16.09
N ASN A 18 3.91 -15.24 15.82
CA ASN A 18 4.84 -14.75 14.78
C ASN A 18 6.31 -15.04 15.06
N ASN A 19 6.67 -15.30 16.33
CA ASN A 19 8.03 -15.62 16.72
C ASN A 19 8.55 -16.88 16.00
N MET A 20 7.66 -17.81 15.64
CA MET A 20 7.99 -18.96 14.80
C MET A 20 8.64 -18.56 13.48
N CYS A 21 8.02 -17.60 12.78
CA CYS A 21 8.49 -17.12 11.49
C CYS A 21 9.75 -16.26 11.67
N PHE A 22 9.77 -15.37 12.67
CA PHE A 22 10.83 -14.40 12.84
C PHE A 22 12.18 -14.98 13.32
N LYS A 23 12.20 -16.20 13.86
CA LYS A 23 13.47 -16.91 14.14
C LYS A 23 14.37 -17.01 12.90
N CYS A 24 13.78 -17.23 11.73
CA CYS A 24 14.51 -17.27 10.46
C CYS A 24 14.32 -16.00 9.62
N HIS A 25 13.13 -15.38 9.68
CA HIS A 25 12.79 -14.20 8.88
C HIS A 25 13.01 -12.89 9.65
N SER A 26 14.20 -12.72 10.24
CA SER A 26 14.54 -11.54 11.05
C SER A 26 14.53 -10.23 10.26
N LYS A 27 14.83 -10.27 8.95
CA LYS A 27 14.70 -9.11 8.06
C LYS A 27 13.25 -8.65 7.95
N ILE A 28 12.31 -9.59 7.79
CA ILE A 28 10.88 -9.28 7.71
C ILE A 28 10.37 -8.73 9.05
N LYS A 29 10.86 -9.26 10.18
CA LYS A 29 10.57 -8.68 11.52
C LYS A 29 10.87 -7.18 11.57
N LYS A 30 11.99 -6.74 10.97
CA LYS A 30 12.36 -5.33 10.92
C LYS A 30 11.42 -4.50 10.03
N GLU A 31 10.88 -5.06 8.95
CA GLU A 31 9.91 -4.35 8.10
C GLU A 31 8.60 -4.06 8.85
N PHE A 32 8.16 -4.97 9.71
CA PHE A 32 7.00 -4.77 10.60
C PHE A 32 7.23 -3.74 11.71
N ALA A 33 8.46 -3.28 11.92
CA ALA A 33 8.75 -2.17 12.84
C ALA A 33 8.38 -0.80 12.26
N GLY A 34 7.93 -0.73 11.00
CA GLY A 34 7.45 0.51 10.41
C GLY A 34 6.20 1.04 11.10
N VAL A 35 6.03 2.36 11.17
CA VAL A 35 4.88 3.03 11.83
C VAL A 35 3.54 2.53 11.31
N TYR A 36 3.42 2.31 10.00
CA TYR A 36 2.24 1.73 9.36
C TYR A 36 2.55 0.30 8.95
N ASN A 37 1.79 -0.67 9.45
CA ASN A 37 2.06 -2.07 9.20
C ASN A 37 0.78 -2.91 9.32
N HIS A 38 0.85 -4.15 8.82
CA HIS A 38 -0.22 -5.14 8.99
C HIS A 38 0.01 -6.00 10.24
N TYR A 39 0.42 -5.40 11.37
CA TYR A 39 0.39 -6.11 12.64
C TYR A 39 -1.07 -6.30 13.03
N LEU A 40 -1.54 -7.54 12.96
CA LEU A 40 -2.92 -7.90 13.29
C LEU A 40 -2.95 -8.43 14.73
N PRO A 41 -3.30 -7.61 15.74
CA PRO A 41 -3.29 -8.03 17.16
C PRO A 41 -4.29 -9.15 17.48
N ALA A 42 -5.27 -9.41 16.61
CA ALA A 42 -6.36 -10.34 16.85
C ALA A 42 -6.04 -11.83 16.56
N SER A 43 -4.81 -12.21 16.24
CA SER A 43 -4.53 -13.56 15.74
C SER A 43 -4.57 -14.69 16.78
N GLN A 44 -5.04 -14.46 18.03
CA GLN A 44 -5.26 -15.49 19.08
C GLN A 44 -4.13 -16.54 19.17
N GLY A 45 -2.87 -16.12 19.14
CA GLY A 45 -1.71 -17.00 19.22
C GLY A 45 -1.31 -17.70 17.90
N LYS A 46 -2.08 -17.56 16.82
CA LYS A 46 -1.69 -17.92 15.45
C LYS A 46 -0.77 -16.83 14.85
N PRO A 47 0.22 -17.20 14.03
CA PRO A 47 1.04 -16.22 13.32
C PRO A 47 0.23 -15.52 12.24
N PHE A 48 0.05 -14.19 12.29
CA PHE A 48 -0.68 -13.43 11.25
C PHE A 48 -0.02 -13.54 9.87
N CYS A 49 1.24 -13.97 9.79
CA CYS A 49 1.94 -14.22 8.52
C CYS A 49 1.15 -15.19 7.63
N ILE A 50 0.41 -16.14 8.25
CA ILE A 50 -0.37 -17.13 7.51
C ILE A 50 -1.69 -16.56 6.98
N GLU A 51 -2.09 -15.33 7.34
CA GLU A 51 -3.25 -14.69 6.73
C GLU A 51 -2.97 -14.39 5.25
N CYS A 52 -1.72 -14.05 4.92
CA CYS A 52 -1.29 -13.77 3.56
C CYS A 52 -0.52 -14.92 2.91
N HIS A 53 0.24 -15.69 3.69
CA HIS A 53 1.14 -16.73 3.19
C HIS A 53 0.67 -18.15 3.49
N SER A 54 1.07 -19.10 2.65
CA SER A 54 0.92 -20.54 2.85
C SER A 54 2.29 -21.18 3.06
N PRO A 55 2.70 -21.47 4.31
CA PRO A 55 4.07 -21.91 4.61
C PRO A 55 4.45 -23.29 4.04
N HIS A 56 3.46 -24.10 3.64
CA HIS A 56 3.68 -25.43 3.10
C HIS A 56 3.72 -25.45 1.58
N PHE A 57 2.75 -24.80 0.93
CA PHE A 57 2.60 -24.85 -0.51
C PHE A 57 1.78 -23.68 -1.05
N SER A 58 2.26 -23.09 -2.13
CA SER A 58 1.54 -22.13 -2.94
C SER A 58 2.20 -22.07 -4.32
N ASP A 59 1.39 -21.84 -5.35
CA ASP A 59 1.82 -21.61 -6.73
C ASP A 59 2.25 -20.15 -6.98
N GLN A 60 2.12 -19.28 -5.98
CA GLN A 60 2.47 -17.87 -6.04
C GLN A 60 3.88 -17.60 -5.51
N LYS A 61 4.49 -16.52 -6.02
CA LYS A 61 5.78 -16.03 -5.52
C LYS A 61 5.70 -15.75 -4.02
N TYR A 62 6.79 -16.05 -3.32
CA TYR A 62 6.91 -15.89 -1.86
C TYR A 62 5.84 -16.63 -1.05
N LEU A 63 5.24 -17.67 -1.63
CA LEU A 63 4.22 -18.50 -1.00
C LEU A 63 2.96 -17.72 -0.57
N LEU A 64 2.52 -16.74 -1.35
CA LEU A 64 1.23 -16.06 -1.08
C LEU A 64 0.05 -17.02 -1.28
N LYS A 65 -1.00 -16.94 -0.47
CA LYS A 65 -2.18 -17.81 -0.59
C LYS A 65 -2.91 -17.69 -1.93
N ALA A 66 -2.79 -16.54 -2.58
CA ALA A 66 -3.39 -16.24 -3.88
C ALA A 66 -2.60 -15.12 -4.55
N GLN A 67 -3.02 -14.72 -5.75
CA GLN A 67 -2.47 -13.53 -6.41
C GLN A 67 -2.55 -12.32 -5.46
N THR A 68 -1.54 -11.44 -5.51
CA THR A 68 -1.39 -10.31 -4.59
C THR A 68 -2.68 -9.50 -4.42
N LYS A 69 -3.37 -9.18 -5.52
CA LYS A 69 -4.65 -8.46 -5.49
C LYS A 69 -5.69 -9.19 -4.64
N SER A 70 -5.88 -10.49 -4.87
CA SER A 70 -6.86 -11.30 -4.13
C SER A 70 -6.53 -11.38 -2.64
N VAL A 71 -5.25 -11.53 -2.28
CA VAL A 71 -4.84 -11.53 -0.86
C VAL A 71 -5.21 -10.21 -0.18
N CYS A 72 -4.94 -9.08 -0.82
CA CYS A 72 -5.30 -7.76 -0.28
C CYS A 72 -6.83 -7.58 -0.21
N LEU A 73 -7.57 -8.03 -1.23
CA LEU A 73 -9.03 -7.93 -1.30
C LEU A 73 -9.76 -8.80 -0.28
N ASN A 74 -9.11 -9.79 0.34
CA ASN A 74 -9.74 -10.55 1.42
C ASN A 74 -10.17 -9.65 2.59
N CYS A 75 -9.45 -8.55 2.83
CA CYS A 75 -9.78 -7.59 3.88
C CYS A 75 -10.13 -6.19 3.34
N HIS A 76 -9.50 -5.74 2.25
CA HIS A 76 -9.70 -4.39 1.69
C HIS A 76 -10.74 -4.35 0.57
N ARG A 77 -11.66 -5.32 0.53
CA ARG A 77 -12.58 -5.53 -0.59
C ARG A 77 -13.34 -4.27 -0.99
N GLU A 78 -14.08 -3.69 -0.04
CA GLU A 78 -15.01 -2.59 -0.30
C GLU A 78 -14.29 -1.34 -0.79
N ALA A 79 -13.27 -0.90 -0.05
CA ALA A 79 -12.50 0.29 -0.37
C ALA A 79 -11.82 0.21 -1.75
N VAL A 80 -11.39 -0.99 -2.14
CA VAL A 80 -10.73 -1.21 -3.41
C VAL A 80 -11.77 -1.34 -4.53
N ILE A 81 -12.79 -2.19 -4.39
CA ILE A 81 -13.79 -2.41 -5.46
C ILE A 81 -14.54 -1.12 -5.79
N GLN A 82 -14.94 -0.32 -4.80
CA GLN A 82 -15.59 0.96 -5.06
C GLN A 82 -14.75 1.87 -5.97
N LYS A 83 -13.43 1.89 -5.76
CA LYS A 83 -12.51 2.66 -6.60
C LYS A 83 -12.31 2.03 -7.97
N ALA A 84 -12.38 0.71 -8.07
CA ALA A 84 -12.28 -0.04 -9.33
C ALA A 84 -13.41 0.27 -10.32
N GLU A 85 -14.60 0.60 -9.81
CA GLU A 85 -15.81 0.84 -10.57
C GLU A 85 -15.93 2.29 -11.09
N THR A 86 -15.00 3.15 -10.70
CA THR A 86 -14.93 4.53 -11.21
C THR A 86 -14.51 4.57 -12.68
N LEU A 87 -14.84 5.67 -13.37
CA LEU A 87 -14.58 5.81 -14.82
C LEU A 87 -13.09 5.74 -15.19
N TYR A 88 -12.20 6.18 -14.29
CA TYR A 88 -10.77 6.21 -14.52
C TYR A 88 -10.02 5.57 -13.36
N VAL A 89 -9.25 4.53 -13.66
CA VAL A 89 -8.35 3.85 -12.72
C VAL A 89 -6.91 3.89 -13.20
N HIS A 90 -5.97 3.88 -12.26
CA HIS A 90 -4.55 3.91 -12.61
C HIS A 90 -4.12 2.62 -13.31
N LYS A 91 -3.22 2.71 -14.30
CA LYS A 91 -2.77 1.56 -15.11
C LYS A 91 -2.27 0.37 -14.27
N ASN A 92 -1.61 0.66 -13.14
CA ASN A 92 -1.05 -0.35 -12.23
C ASN A 92 -1.96 -0.71 -11.03
N TRP A 93 -3.24 -0.33 -11.06
CA TRP A 93 -4.16 -0.46 -9.93
C TRP A 93 -4.23 -1.88 -9.32
N GLY A 94 -4.20 -2.92 -10.16
CA GLY A 94 -4.22 -4.31 -9.71
C GLY A 94 -2.90 -4.82 -9.08
N ASN A 95 -1.81 -4.06 -9.20
CA ASN A 95 -0.48 -4.44 -8.74
C ASN A 95 -0.14 -3.67 -7.45
N CYS A 96 -0.85 -3.97 -6.37
CA CYS A 96 -0.80 -3.21 -5.10
C CYS A 96 0.64 -2.99 -4.58
N LEU A 97 1.48 -4.02 -4.69
CA LEU A 97 2.87 -3.99 -4.24
C LEU A 97 3.79 -3.16 -5.13
N VAL A 98 3.34 -2.57 -6.24
CA VAL A 98 4.14 -1.59 -6.99
C VAL A 98 4.30 -0.31 -6.17
N CYS A 99 3.24 0.10 -5.46
CA CYS A 99 3.24 1.32 -4.65
C CYS A 99 3.36 1.03 -3.16
N HIS A 100 2.74 -0.04 -2.67
CA HIS A 100 2.67 -0.38 -1.25
C HIS A 100 3.73 -1.40 -0.82
N LYS A 101 4.10 -1.37 0.46
CA LYS A 101 4.87 -2.41 1.17
C LYS A 101 3.89 -3.29 1.94
N GLY A 102 3.87 -4.59 1.66
CA GLY A 102 2.91 -5.52 2.27
C GLY A 102 3.11 -5.76 3.77
N HIS A 103 4.32 -5.60 4.29
CA HIS A 103 4.62 -5.85 5.71
C HIS A 103 4.52 -4.58 6.57
N GLY A 104 5.29 -3.56 6.24
CA GLY A 104 5.29 -2.29 6.97
C GLY A 104 6.09 -1.18 6.27
N SER A 105 5.78 0.07 6.61
CA SER A 105 6.46 1.28 6.13
C SER A 105 6.35 2.40 7.16
N ASN A 106 7.27 3.35 7.10
CA ASN A 106 7.17 4.62 7.83
C ASN A 106 6.41 5.69 7.04
N VAL A 107 5.97 5.37 5.83
CA VAL A 107 5.18 6.28 4.99
C VAL A 107 3.70 5.89 5.08
N ARG A 108 2.85 6.91 5.26
CA ARG A 108 1.39 6.74 5.37
C ARG A 108 0.84 5.93 4.21
N GLY A 109 -0.16 5.09 4.49
CA GLY A 109 -0.72 4.15 3.51
C GLY A 109 0.25 3.04 3.12
N MET A 110 1.29 2.80 3.92
CA MET A 110 2.31 1.78 3.69
C MET A 110 3.04 1.94 2.35
N LEU A 111 3.22 3.15 1.85
CA LEU A 111 3.91 3.39 0.57
C LEU A 111 5.38 2.98 0.63
N LYS A 112 5.94 2.60 -0.52
CA LYS A 112 7.33 2.16 -0.64
C LYS A 112 8.35 3.25 -0.38
N ASP A 113 8.00 4.48 -0.75
CA ASP A 113 8.80 5.69 -0.62
C ASP A 113 7.88 6.89 -0.40
N LYS A 114 8.45 8.06 -0.13
CA LYS A 114 7.71 9.33 -0.10
C LYS A 114 6.99 9.54 -1.43
N GLU A 115 5.79 10.10 -1.35
CA GLU A 115 4.85 10.23 -2.48
C GLU A 115 5.50 10.81 -3.74
N MET A 116 6.14 11.98 -3.65
CA MET A 116 6.79 12.65 -4.78
C MET A 116 7.83 11.77 -5.48
N LYS A 117 8.64 11.05 -4.70
CA LYS A 117 9.68 10.16 -5.22
C LYS A 117 9.08 8.89 -5.82
N LEU A 118 8.04 8.34 -5.19
CA LEU A 118 7.34 7.15 -5.67
C LEU A 118 6.67 7.42 -7.02
N CYS A 119 5.88 8.49 -7.13
CA CYS A 119 5.26 8.91 -8.38
C CYS A 119 6.32 9.22 -9.44
N GLY A 120 7.36 9.98 -9.07
CA GLY A 120 8.46 10.37 -9.96
C GLY A 120 9.30 9.22 -10.50
N SER A 121 9.27 8.04 -9.87
CA SER A 121 9.95 6.85 -10.39
C SER A 121 9.43 6.41 -11.75
N CYS A 122 8.15 6.66 -12.04
CA CYS A 122 7.50 6.40 -13.33
C CYS A 122 7.16 7.70 -14.08
N HIS A 123 6.66 8.72 -13.38
CA HIS A 123 6.16 9.98 -13.96
C HIS A 123 7.22 11.09 -13.96
N LYS A 124 8.40 10.80 -14.52
CA LYS A 124 9.57 11.70 -14.48
C LYS A 124 9.35 13.10 -15.06
N ARG A 125 8.42 13.27 -16.01
CA ARG A 125 8.08 14.59 -16.57
C ARG A 125 7.19 15.40 -15.65
N HIS A 126 6.25 14.75 -14.95
CA HIS A 126 5.29 15.43 -14.09
C HIS A 126 5.93 15.99 -12.83
N THR A 127 7.12 15.51 -12.42
CA THR A 127 7.84 16.10 -11.29
C THR A 127 8.42 17.48 -11.59
N ASN A 128 8.44 17.93 -12.86
CA ASN A 128 9.16 19.13 -13.29
C ASN A 128 8.28 20.24 -13.89
N PHE A 129 7.01 20.00 -14.23
CA PHE A 129 6.19 20.94 -15.01
C PHE A 129 4.72 21.09 -14.52
N THR A 130 4.40 20.69 -13.29
CA THR A 130 3.02 20.83 -12.80
C THR A 130 2.77 22.17 -12.14
N HIS A 131 1.49 22.48 -11.92
CA HIS A 131 1.02 23.42 -10.90
C HIS A 131 1.91 23.33 -9.63
N PRO A 132 2.19 24.44 -8.91
CA PRO A 132 3.10 24.40 -7.77
C PRO A 132 2.77 23.25 -6.80
N ILE A 133 3.74 22.36 -6.60
CA ILE A 133 3.69 21.24 -5.67
C ILE A 133 5.02 21.11 -4.91
N GLY A 134 5.01 20.42 -3.77
CA GLY A 134 6.18 20.11 -2.97
C GLY A 134 6.13 20.68 -1.57
N GLU A 135 7.18 20.40 -0.78
CA GLU A 135 7.21 20.68 0.66
C GLU A 135 7.12 22.18 1.01
N LYS A 136 7.34 23.09 0.06
CA LYS A 136 7.23 24.55 0.26
C LYS A 136 5.89 25.13 -0.20
N VAL A 137 5.11 24.39 -0.96
CA VAL A 137 3.79 24.84 -1.43
C VAL A 137 2.74 24.37 -0.43
N ARG A 138 1.88 25.26 0.03
CA ARG A 138 0.87 24.97 1.06
C ARG A 138 -0.51 24.92 0.42
N ASP A 139 -1.23 23.85 0.67
CA ASP A 139 -2.64 23.74 0.30
C ASP A 139 -3.46 24.73 1.17
N PRO A 140 -4.12 25.74 0.58
CA PRO A 140 -4.83 26.77 1.34
C PRO A 140 -6.02 26.23 2.14
N ARG A 141 -6.51 25.01 1.85
CA ARG A 141 -7.64 24.41 2.55
C ARG A 141 -7.27 23.85 3.92
N ASN A 142 -6.04 23.40 4.08
CA ASN A 142 -5.61 22.64 5.27
C ASN A 142 -4.17 22.94 5.75
N GLY A 143 -3.43 23.79 5.04
CA GLY A 143 -2.06 24.18 5.38
C GLY A 143 -0.99 23.10 5.17
N GLN A 144 -1.34 21.91 4.65
CA GLN A 144 -0.37 20.85 4.40
C GLN A 144 0.42 21.11 3.12
N ALA A 145 1.54 20.42 2.96
CA ALA A 145 2.30 20.48 1.72
C ALA A 145 1.46 19.94 0.55
N THR A 146 1.39 20.67 -0.55
CA THR A 146 0.71 20.20 -1.76
C THR A 146 1.52 19.09 -2.41
N SER A 147 0.86 17.97 -2.71
CA SER A 147 1.46 16.79 -3.33
C SER A 147 0.66 16.34 -4.55
N CYS A 148 1.13 15.31 -5.25
CA CYS A 148 0.40 14.71 -6.36
C CYS A 148 -1.00 14.25 -5.90
N MET A 149 -1.08 13.65 -4.71
CA MET A 149 -2.30 13.12 -4.12
C MET A 149 -3.27 14.19 -3.58
N THR A 150 -2.84 15.45 -3.50
CA THR A 150 -3.74 16.58 -3.19
C THR A 150 -4.80 16.75 -4.29
N CYS A 151 -4.40 16.52 -5.54
CA CYS A 151 -5.26 16.66 -6.72
C CYS A 151 -5.62 15.32 -7.34
N HIS A 152 -4.75 14.31 -7.25
CA HIS A 152 -4.97 13.00 -7.83
C HIS A 152 -5.38 11.94 -6.81
N ASP A 153 -6.17 10.96 -7.24
CA ASP A 153 -6.41 9.72 -6.50
C ASP A 153 -5.98 8.52 -7.35
N PRO A 154 -4.81 7.91 -7.07
CA PRO A 154 -4.27 6.83 -7.89
C PRO A 154 -5.08 5.53 -7.79
N MET A 155 -6.05 5.44 -6.87
CA MET A 155 -6.92 4.26 -6.78
C MET A 155 -8.11 4.33 -7.73
N GLY A 156 -8.55 5.53 -8.13
CA GLY A 156 -9.60 5.70 -9.12
C GLY A 156 -10.56 6.85 -8.81
N THR A 157 -11.02 7.52 -9.86
CA THR A 157 -11.99 8.61 -9.83
C THR A 157 -12.83 8.65 -11.10
N ASP A 158 -13.95 9.37 -11.04
CA ASP A 158 -14.79 9.59 -12.22
C ASP A 158 -14.28 10.74 -13.12
N TYR A 159 -13.15 11.34 -12.75
CA TYR A 159 -12.59 12.48 -13.47
C TYR A 159 -11.31 12.09 -14.21
N LYS A 160 -11.17 12.61 -15.43
CA LYS A 160 -10.03 12.33 -16.31
C LYS A 160 -8.72 12.65 -15.59
N TYR A 161 -7.67 11.90 -15.93
CA TYR A 161 -6.34 12.01 -15.32
C TYR A 161 -6.30 11.70 -13.81
N LEU A 162 -7.29 10.94 -13.31
CA LEU A 162 -7.37 10.54 -11.91
C LEU A 162 -7.52 11.74 -10.95
N LEU A 163 -8.11 12.84 -11.42
CA LEU A 163 -8.34 14.02 -10.60
C LEU A 163 -9.42 13.73 -9.54
N ARG A 164 -9.30 14.34 -8.36
CA ARG A 164 -10.28 14.20 -7.28
C ARG A 164 -11.61 14.90 -7.56
N LEU A 165 -11.56 15.93 -8.40
CA LEU A 165 -12.70 16.71 -8.88
C LEU A 165 -12.48 17.03 -10.36
N SER A 166 -13.52 17.53 -11.02
CA SER A 166 -13.41 18.00 -12.41
C SER A 166 -12.34 19.09 -12.54
N GLY A 167 -11.49 18.93 -13.57
CA GLY A 167 -10.42 19.87 -13.89
C GLY A 167 -10.87 21.10 -14.66
N GLU A 168 -12.17 21.20 -14.98
CA GLU A 168 -12.72 22.36 -15.70
C GLU A 168 -12.87 23.57 -14.78
N ARG A 169 -13.36 23.34 -13.55
CA ARG A 169 -13.53 24.41 -12.56
C ARG A 169 -13.47 23.92 -11.12
N GLU A 170 -14.14 22.82 -10.82
CA GLU A 170 -14.42 22.34 -9.46
C GLU A 170 -13.15 22.13 -8.64
N LEU A 171 -12.12 21.51 -9.23
CA LEU A 171 -10.84 21.30 -8.56
C LEU A 171 -10.09 22.61 -8.30
N CYS A 172 -10.24 23.59 -9.19
CA CYS A 172 -9.51 24.85 -9.13
C CYS A 172 -10.04 25.74 -8.00
N ILE A 173 -11.38 25.85 -7.90
CA ILE A 173 -12.06 26.68 -6.91
C ILE A 173 -11.89 26.15 -5.47
N GLU A 174 -11.46 24.90 -5.29
CA GLU A 174 -11.09 24.37 -3.98
C GLU A 174 -9.99 25.19 -3.29
N CYS A 175 -9.05 25.73 -4.07
CA CYS A 175 -7.93 26.54 -3.60
C CYS A 175 -8.06 28.03 -3.98
N HIS A 176 -8.70 28.32 -5.11
CA HIS A 176 -8.86 29.67 -5.66
C HIS A 176 -10.23 30.29 -5.37
N LYS A 177 -10.73 30.16 -4.13
CA LYS A 177 -12.08 30.60 -3.74
C LYS A 177 -12.35 32.10 -3.90
N GLY A 178 -11.30 32.92 -3.99
CA GLY A 178 -11.38 34.38 -4.12
C GLY A 178 -11.17 34.91 -5.54
N TYR A 179 -11.13 34.03 -6.56
CA TYR A 179 -10.98 34.37 -7.97
C TYR A 179 -12.27 34.12 -8.75
#